data_AF-A0A397US12-F1
#
_entry.id   AF-A0A397US12-F1
#
_cell.length_a   1.000
_cell.length_b   1.000
_cell.length_c   1.000
_cell.angle_alpha   90.00
_cell.angle_beta   90.00
_cell.angle_gamma   90.00
#
_symmetry.space_group_name_H-M   'P 1'
#
loop_
_entity.id
_entity.type
_entity.pdbx_description
1 polymer ?
#
loop_
_entity_poly.entity_id
_entity_poly.type
_entity_poly.pdbx_seq_one_letter_code
_entity_poly.pdbx_strand_id
1 'polypeptide(L)'
;MNYLIKTKTALKTFFNSISFSRGAYSLIDPNQSQKEGLRYSQSFFAFRHIRLKICYFFLHASYGSSNFLSLFFSIVFQLPKPLIGILLSVSPFAGLISSPFWSIIADRHDAHRKIMISCTTCVVFVYLSLPFTGQYFGFGGLFINLVIYSLFDGGVLPLLDNLTMIYLLINYRCFKS
;
A
#
# COMPACT_ATOMS: atom_id res chain seq x y z
N MET A 1 12.23 -18.61 12.71
CA MET A 1 11.09 -19.37 13.28
C MET A 1 10.55 -18.84 14.63
N ASN A 2 11.14 -17.80 15.24
CA ASN A 2 10.71 -17.27 16.56
C ASN A 2 9.60 -16.20 16.53
N TYR A 3 9.31 -15.58 15.38
CA TYR A 3 8.28 -14.52 15.30
C TYR A 3 6.85 -15.06 15.28
N LEU A 4 6.63 -16.26 14.71
CA LEU A 4 5.31 -16.90 14.63
C LEU A 4 4.84 -17.46 15.99
N ILE A 5 5.78 -17.79 16.89
CA ILE A 5 5.46 -18.28 18.23
C ILE A 5 5.04 -17.09 19.11
N LYS A 6 5.74 -15.96 19.01
CA LYS A 6 5.46 -14.76 19.83
C LYS A 6 4.09 -14.15 19.51
N THR A 7 3.65 -14.19 18.25
CA THR A 7 2.31 -13.70 17.85
C THR A 7 1.18 -14.63 18.30
N LYS A 8 1.37 -15.95 18.24
CA LYS A 8 0.38 -16.91 18.77
C LYS A 8 0.23 -16.82 20.28
N THR A 9 1.32 -16.63 21.02
CA THR A 9 1.27 -16.43 22.47
C THR A 9 0.57 -15.12 22.82
N ALA A 10 0.90 -14.01 22.14
CA ALA A 10 0.22 -12.73 22.35
C ALA A 10 -1.28 -12.79 22.02
N LEU A 11 -1.67 -13.49 20.95
CA LEU A 11 -3.09 -13.67 20.58
C LEU A 11 -3.84 -14.51 21.62
N LYS A 12 -3.20 -15.55 22.17
CA LYS A 12 -3.78 -16.43 23.19
C LYS A 12 -3.92 -15.70 24.53
N THR A 13 -2.95 -14.86 24.90
CA THR A 13 -3.05 -13.98 26.08
C THR A 13 -4.13 -12.92 25.90
N PHE A 14 -4.31 -12.39 24.68
CA PHE A 14 -5.38 -11.43 24.35
C PHE A 14 -6.78 -12.06 24.42
N PHE A 15 -6.97 -13.26 23.87
CA PHE A 15 -8.26 -13.98 23.96
C PHE A 15 -8.58 -14.44 25.40
N ASN A 16 -7.58 -14.89 26.17
CA ASN A 16 -7.79 -15.23 27.58
C ASN A 16 -8.12 -13.99 28.42
N SER A 17 -7.50 -12.83 28.14
CA SER A 17 -7.84 -11.54 28.75
C SER A 17 -9.28 -11.14 28.47
N ILE A 18 -9.79 -11.34 27.25
CA ILE A 18 -11.19 -11.07 26.90
C ILE A 18 -12.16 -12.02 27.65
N SER A 19 -11.78 -13.29 27.83
CA SER A 19 -12.62 -14.26 28.56
C SER A 19 -12.66 -13.99 30.07
N PHE A 20 -11.54 -13.54 30.65
CA PHE A 20 -11.45 -13.16 32.07
C PHE A 20 -12.21 -11.86 32.35
N SER A 21 -12.19 -10.91 31.41
CA SER A 21 -12.90 -9.65 31.56
C SER A 21 -14.42 -9.83 31.53
N ARG A 22 -14.95 -10.81 30.77
CA ARG A 22 -16.40 -11.15 30.78
C ARG A 22 -16.96 -11.51 32.16
N GLY A 23 -16.14 -12.02 33.08
CA GLY A 23 -16.56 -12.31 34.47
C GLY A 23 -16.42 -11.13 35.43
N ALA A 24 -15.69 -10.07 35.06
CA ALA A 24 -15.39 -8.93 35.93
C ALA A 24 -16.22 -7.67 35.61
N TYR A 25 -16.84 -7.58 34.42
CA TYR A 25 -17.66 -6.43 34.03
C TYR A 25 -18.96 -6.27 34.84
N SER A 26 -19.36 -7.25 35.66
CA SER A 26 -20.55 -7.12 36.52
C SER A 26 -20.29 -6.32 37.80
N LEU A 27 -19.04 -5.92 38.09
CA LEU A 27 -18.64 -5.20 39.30
C LEU A 27 -17.90 -3.88 39.03
N ILE A 28 -17.75 -3.48 37.77
CA ILE A 28 -17.01 -2.29 37.38
C ILE A 28 -17.98 -1.14 37.13
N ASP A 29 -17.74 0.00 37.78
CA ASP A 29 -18.49 1.24 37.59
C ASP A 29 -18.68 1.53 36.09
N PRO A 30 -19.89 1.89 35.62
CA PRO A 30 -20.18 2.10 34.20
C PRO A 30 -19.26 3.16 33.57
N ASN A 31 -18.83 4.16 34.35
CA ASN A 31 -17.87 5.18 33.95
C ASN A 31 -16.46 4.63 33.65
N GLN A 32 -16.04 3.58 34.34
CA GLN A 32 -14.70 2.99 34.18
C GLN A 32 -14.67 2.03 32.98
N SER A 33 -15.74 1.25 32.78
CA SER A 33 -15.94 0.42 31.57
C SER A 33 -15.96 1.27 30.28
N GLN A 34 -16.61 2.44 30.32
CA GLN A 34 -16.66 3.36 29.19
C GLN A 34 -15.28 3.97 28.86
N LYS A 35 -14.48 4.30 29.88
CA LYS A 35 -13.10 4.79 29.72
C LYS A 35 -12.16 3.73 29.14
N GLU A 36 -12.28 2.48 29.56
CA GLU A 36 -11.47 1.40 29.00
C GLU A 36 -11.85 1.09 27.55
N GLY A 37 -13.15 1.10 27.21
CA GLY A 37 -13.62 0.95 25.83
C GLY A 37 -13.09 2.04 24.90
N LEU A 38 -13.08 3.30 25.36
CA LEU A 38 -12.48 4.43 24.64
C LEU A 38 -10.97 4.25 24.45
N ARG A 39 -10.26 3.75 25.47
CA ARG A 39 -8.81 3.52 25.41
C ARG A 39 -8.43 2.39 24.46
N TYR A 40 -9.20 1.30 24.43
CA TYR A 40 -9.02 0.21 23.46
C TYR A 40 -9.31 0.67 22.03
N SER A 41 -10.38 1.45 21.84
CA SER A 41 -10.71 2.06 20.56
C SER A 41 -9.55 2.94 20.04
N GLN A 42 -9.05 3.85 20.87
CA GLN A 42 -7.90 4.71 20.53
C GLN A 42 -6.63 3.91 20.19
N SER A 43 -6.35 2.84 20.93
CA SER A 43 -5.21 1.95 20.68
C SER A 43 -5.31 1.24 19.33
N PHE A 44 -6.52 0.77 18.99
CA PHE A 44 -6.81 0.14 17.71
C PHE A 44 -6.69 1.12 16.54
N PHE A 45 -7.18 2.36 16.71
CA PHE A 45 -7.00 3.44 15.73
C PHE A 45 -5.52 3.78 15.53
N ALA A 46 -4.75 3.95 16.60
CA ALA A 46 -3.30 4.24 16.52
C ALA A 46 -2.52 3.18 15.73
N PHE A 47 -2.81 1.90 15.98
CA PHE A 47 -2.18 0.80 15.26
C PHE A 47 -2.59 0.71 13.78
N ARG A 48 -3.76 1.24 13.41
CA ARG A 48 -4.20 1.32 12.02
C ARG A 48 -3.53 2.49 11.29
N HIS A 49 -3.35 3.63 11.95
CA HIS A 49 -2.64 4.79 11.40
C HIS A 49 -1.16 4.51 11.14
N ILE A 50 -0.47 3.79 12.03
CA ILE A 50 0.96 3.50 11.83
C ILE A 50 1.19 2.62 10.59
N ARG A 51 0.29 1.66 10.31
CA ARG A 51 0.37 0.81 9.12
C ARG A 51 0.31 1.61 7.82
N LEU A 52 -0.60 2.59 7.74
CA LEU A 52 -0.74 3.44 6.56
C LEU A 52 0.47 4.36 6.38
N LYS A 53 0.96 4.96 7.47
CA LYS A 53 2.18 5.79 7.44
C LYS A 53 3.38 5.01 6.92
N ILE A 54 3.53 3.77 7.39
CA ILE A 54 4.60 2.87 6.93
C ILE A 54 4.44 2.57 5.43
N CYS A 55 3.24 2.20 4.96
CA CYS A 55 2.99 1.96 3.53
C CYS A 55 3.31 3.21 2.69
N TYR A 56 2.87 4.39 3.14
CA TYR A 56 3.11 5.66 2.46
C TYR A 56 4.60 5.98 2.38
N PHE A 57 5.34 5.79 3.47
CA PHE A 57 6.80 5.97 3.52
C PHE A 57 7.52 5.06 2.51
N PHE A 58 7.20 3.76 2.51
CA PHE A 58 7.84 2.81 1.59
C PHE A 58 7.50 3.09 0.12
N LEU A 59 6.26 3.48 -0.19
CA LEU A 59 5.87 3.83 -1.56
C LEU A 59 6.63 5.06 -2.05
N HIS A 60 6.69 6.14 -1.26
CA HIS A 60 7.45 7.34 -1.63
C HIS A 60 8.96 7.09 -1.70
N ALA A 61 9.52 6.26 -0.81
CA ALA A 61 10.91 5.85 -0.91
C ALA A 61 11.20 5.09 -2.23
N SER A 62 10.25 4.26 -2.69
CA SER A 62 10.34 3.58 -3.98
C SER A 62 10.33 4.56 -5.16
N TYR A 63 9.41 5.53 -5.17
CA TYR A 63 9.37 6.58 -6.20
C TYR A 63 10.62 7.47 -6.20
N GLY A 64 11.23 7.71 -5.03
CA GLY A 64 12.53 8.38 -4.96
C GLY A 64 13.62 7.58 -5.70
N SER A 65 13.58 6.26 -5.55
CA SER A 65 14.55 5.35 -6.18
C SER A 65 14.38 5.23 -7.70
N SER A 66 13.18 5.44 -8.25
CA SER A 66 12.95 5.37 -9.70
C SER A 66 13.65 6.49 -10.49
N ASN A 67 14.12 7.57 -9.84
CA ASN A 67 14.92 8.60 -10.51
C ASN A 67 16.23 8.04 -11.10
N PHE A 68 16.77 6.98 -10.49
CA PHE A 68 17.98 6.30 -10.98
C PHE A 68 17.72 5.37 -12.17
N LEU A 69 16.46 5.17 -12.58
CA LEU A 69 16.11 4.32 -13.71
C LEU A 69 16.70 4.86 -15.03
N SER A 70 16.75 6.19 -15.19
CA SER A 70 17.40 6.85 -16.33
C SER A 70 18.89 6.49 -16.43
N LEU A 71 19.58 6.48 -15.29
CA LEU A 71 20.99 6.12 -15.18
C LEU A 71 21.19 4.62 -15.46
N PHE A 72 20.30 3.77 -14.95
CA PHE A 72 20.32 2.34 -15.21
C PHE A 72 20.22 2.03 -16.70
N PHE A 73 19.30 2.67 -17.42
CA PHE A 73 19.18 2.51 -18.88
C PHE A 73 20.42 2.96 -19.64
N SER A 74 21.07 4.04 -19.18
CA SER A 74 22.29 4.55 -19.81
C SER A 74 23.52 3.67 -19.57
N ILE A 75 23.67 3.10 -18.37
CA ILE A 75 24.88 2.32 -18.01
C ILE A 75 24.75 0.87 -18.45
N VAL A 76 23.60 0.23 -18.18
CA VAL A 76 23.44 -1.23 -18.36
C VAL A 76 23.13 -1.59 -19.80
N PHE A 77 22.24 -0.84 -20.46
CA PHE A 77 21.83 -1.11 -21.84
C PHE A 77 22.47 -0.18 -22.87
N GLN A 78 23.29 0.78 -22.42
CA GLN A 78 23.97 1.75 -23.29
C GLN A 78 23.02 2.47 -24.26
N LEU A 79 21.79 2.72 -23.82
CA LEU A 79 20.75 3.35 -24.63
C LEU A 79 21.09 4.82 -24.92
N PRO A 80 20.86 5.31 -26.14
CA PRO A 80 21.01 6.72 -26.45
C PRO A 80 19.98 7.56 -25.68
N LYS A 81 20.40 8.74 -25.22
CA LYS A 81 19.60 9.64 -24.36
C LYS A 81 18.18 9.93 -24.89
N PRO A 82 17.93 10.13 -26.20
CA PRO A 82 16.58 10.36 -26.70
C PRO A 82 15.62 9.17 -26.46
N LEU A 83 16.10 7.93 -26.60
CA LEU A 83 15.29 6.73 -26.39
C LEU A 83 14.92 6.55 -24.92
N ILE A 84 15.82 6.91 -23.99
CA ILE A 84 15.54 6.93 -22.55
C ILE A 84 14.41 7.92 -22.24
N GLY A 85 14.45 9.12 -22.85
CA GLY A 85 13.39 10.12 -22.70
C GLY A 85 12.02 9.60 -23.15
N ILE A 86 11.98 8.85 -24.26
CA ILE A 86 10.75 8.22 -24.75
C ILE A 86 10.26 7.13 -23.79
N LEU A 87 11.13 6.29 -23.23
CA LEU A 87 10.73 5.27 -22.25
C LEU A 87 10.13 5.90 -21.00
N LEU A 88 10.75 6.95 -20.48
CA LEU A 88 10.31 7.58 -19.24
C LEU A 88 9.04 8.41 -19.43
N SER A 89 8.79 8.94 -20.63
CA SER A 89 7.57 9.70 -20.91
C SER A 89 6.33 8.82 -21.00
N VAL A 90 6.45 7.52 -21.30
CA VAL A 90 5.31 6.58 -21.30
C VAL A 90 4.60 6.56 -19.94
N SER A 91 5.34 6.64 -18.84
CA SER A 91 4.79 6.56 -17.48
C SER A 91 3.71 7.58 -17.18
N PRO A 92 3.95 8.90 -17.33
CA PRO A 92 2.90 9.88 -17.09
C PRO A 92 1.71 9.73 -18.06
N PHE A 93 1.92 9.38 -19.34
CA PHE A 93 0.81 9.20 -20.29
C PHE A 93 -0.10 8.03 -19.94
N ALA A 94 0.48 6.86 -19.67
CA ALA A 94 -0.29 5.69 -19.26
C ALA A 94 -0.91 5.88 -17.87
N GLY A 95 -0.20 6.56 -16.96
CA GLY A 95 -0.68 6.90 -15.61
C GLY A 95 -1.94 7.76 -15.61
N LEU A 96 -2.06 8.72 -16.54
CA LEU A 96 -3.25 9.57 -16.68
C LEU A 96 -4.54 8.78 -16.95
N ILE A 97 -4.43 7.69 -17.71
CA ILE A 97 -5.58 6.83 -18.06
C ILE A 97 -5.80 5.76 -16.99
N SER A 98 -4.69 5.21 -16.47
CA SER A 98 -4.69 4.16 -15.45
C SER A 98 -5.32 4.61 -14.14
N SER A 99 -4.98 5.81 -13.66
CA SER A 99 -5.46 6.35 -12.38
C SER A 99 -7.00 6.34 -12.25
N PRO A 100 -7.78 6.95 -13.16
CA PRO A 100 -9.24 6.92 -13.06
C PRO A 100 -9.81 5.50 -13.27
N PHE A 101 -9.18 4.69 -14.13
CA PHE A 101 -9.62 3.33 -14.40
C PHE A 101 -9.60 2.46 -13.14
N TRP A 102 -8.48 2.42 -12.42
CA TRP A 102 -8.37 1.64 -11.19
C TRP A 102 -9.19 2.22 -10.05
N SER A 103 -9.34 3.55 -9.98
CA SER A 103 -10.20 4.17 -8.97
C SER A 103 -11.65 3.72 -9.13
N ILE A 104 -12.21 3.79 -10.35
CA ILE A 104 -13.60 3.38 -10.62
C ILE A 104 -13.82 1.90 -10.30
N ILE A 105 -12.87 1.03 -10.64
CA ILE A 105 -12.95 -0.40 -10.34
C ILE A 105 -12.92 -0.63 -8.83
N ALA A 106 -12.07 0.11 -8.10
CA ALA A 106 -11.97 0.00 -6.66
C ALA A 106 -13.25 0.45 -5.94
N ASP A 107 -13.85 1.53 -6.42
CA ASP A 107 -15.12 2.06 -5.91
C ASP A 107 -16.27 1.07 -6.12
N ARG A 108 -16.34 0.42 -7.29
CA ARG A 108 -17.42 -0.53 -7.61
C ARG A 108 -17.39 -1.82 -6.79
N HIS A 109 -16.20 -2.28 -6.42
CA HIS A 109 -16.03 -3.55 -5.71
C HIS A 109 -15.85 -3.40 -4.20
N ASP A 110 -15.86 -2.17 -3.66
CA ASP A 110 -15.55 -1.84 -2.26
C ASP A 110 -14.28 -2.56 -1.74
N ALA A 111 -13.32 -2.72 -2.66
CA ALA A 111 -12.19 -3.62 -2.52
C ALA A 111 -10.85 -2.90 -2.66
N HIS A 112 -10.81 -1.60 -2.31
CA HIS A 112 -9.63 -0.72 -2.39
C HIS A 112 -8.36 -1.39 -1.90
N ARG A 113 -8.41 -2.06 -0.74
CA ARG A 113 -7.23 -2.72 -0.16
C ARG A 113 -6.75 -3.91 -0.99
N LYS A 114 -7.67 -4.73 -1.54
CA LYS A 114 -7.31 -5.92 -2.32
C LYS A 114 -6.71 -5.52 -3.67
N ILE A 115 -7.33 -4.53 -4.32
CA ILE A 115 -6.89 -4.02 -5.62
C ILE A 115 -5.54 -3.32 -5.47
N MET A 116 -5.35 -2.49 -4.44
CA MET A 116 -4.05 -1.87 -4.16
C MET A 116 -2.94 -2.92 -3.99
N ILE A 117 -3.17 -3.97 -3.19
CA ILE A 117 -2.18 -5.04 -3.01
C ILE A 117 -1.88 -5.72 -4.36
N SER A 118 -2.90 -6.03 -5.15
CA SER A 118 -2.73 -6.64 -6.47
C SER A 118 -1.88 -5.76 -7.39
N CYS A 119 -2.22 -4.48 -7.52
CA CYS A 119 -1.47 -3.54 -8.36
C CYS A 119 -0.02 -3.42 -7.89
N THR A 120 0.24 -3.25 -6.59
CA THR A 120 1.61 -3.17 -6.06
C THR A 120 2.38 -4.46 -6.31
N THR A 121 1.77 -5.64 -6.16
CA THR A 121 2.46 -6.90 -6.47
C THR A 121 2.80 -7.04 -7.96
N CYS A 122 1.91 -6.61 -8.85
CA CYS A 122 2.18 -6.56 -10.28
C CYS A 122 3.32 -5.60 -10.60
N VAL A 123 3.32 -4.39 -10.02
CA VAL A 123 4.39 -3.41 -10.20
C VAL A 123 5.74 -3.98 -9.80
N VAL A 124 5.84 -4.61 -8.63
CA VAL A 124 7.10 -5.23 -8.15
C VAL A 124 7.57 -6.32 -9.12
N PHE A 125 6.66 -7.17 -9.59
CA PHE A 125 7.00 -8.23 -10.52
C PHE A 125 7.49 -7.69 -11.87
N VAL A 126 6.83 -6.67 -12.40
CA VAL A 126 7.22 -6.01 -13.64
C VAL A 126 8.59 -5.35 -13.48
N TYR A 127 8.83 -4.64 -12.39
CA TYR A 127 10.12 -4.01 -12.11
C TYR A 127 11.26 -5.02 -11.97
N LEU A 128 10.99 -6.19 -11.36
CA LEU A 128 11.97 -7.28 -11.25
C LEU A 128 12.29 -7.92 -12.61
N SER A 129 11.31 -7.94 -13.53
CA SER A 129 11.48 -8.49 -14.88
C SER A 129 12.22 -7.56 -15.85
N LEU A 130 12.43 -6.30 -15.47
CA LEU A 130 13.03 -5.25 -16.29
C LEU A 130 14.47 -5.54 -16.78
N PRO A 131 15.42 -6.02 -15.94
CA PRO A 131 16.75 -6.42 -16.42
C PRO A 131 16.71 -7.58 -17.43
N PHE A 132 15.85 -8.58 -17.20
CA PHE A 132 15.67 -9.71 -18.11
C PHE A 132 15.10 -9.25 -19.45
N THR A 133 14.05 -8.44 -19.40
CA THR A 133 13.36 -8.00 -20.61
C THR A 133 14.27 -7.15 -21.50
N GLY A 134 15.07 -6.27 -20.91
CA GLY A 134 16.03 -5.46 -21.67
C GLY A 134 17.16 -6.27 -22.29
N GLN A 135 17.61 -7.36 -21.65
CA GLN A 135 18.68 -8.19 -22.18
C GLN A 135 18.21 -9.09 -23.35
N TYR A 136 17.00 -9.67 -23.26
CA TYR A 136 16.50 -10.61 -24.27
C TYR A 136 15.71 -9.97 -25.40
N PHE A 137 14.93 -8.92 -25.12
CA PHE A 137 14.00 -8.31 -26.08
C PHE A 137 14.39 -6.88 -26.48
N GLY A 138 15.49 -6.35 -25.92
CA GLY A 138 16.01 -5.02 -26.22
C GLY A 138 15.03 -3.90 -25.91
N PHE A 139 15.07 -2.83 -26.71
CA PHE A 139 14.26 -1.63 -26.52
C PHE A 139 12.74 -1.91 -26.57
N GLY A 140 12.28 -2.72 -27.53
CA GLY A 140 10.85 -3.02 -27.69
C GLY A 140 10.29 -3.74 -26.46
N GLY A 141 11.04 -4.70 -25.91
CA GLY A 141 10.66 -5.35 -24.66
C GLY A 141 10.60 -4.40 -23.48
N LEU A 142 11.60 -3.53 -23.32
CA LEU A 142 11.59 -2.50 -22.26
C LEU A 142 10.41 -1.56 -22.37
N PHE A 143 10.05 -1.16 -23.59
CA PHE A 143 8.91 -0.28 -23.84
C PHE A 143 7.60 -0.94 -23.39
N ILE A 144 7.34 -2.18 -23.80
CA ILE A 144 6.15 -2.93 -23.41
C ILE A 144 6.12 -3.14 -21.88
N ASN A 145 7.27 -3.46 -21.29
CA ASN A 145 7.40 -3.65 -19.85
C ASN A 145 7.04 -2.37 -19.08
N LEU A 146 7.53 -1.22 -19.54
CA LEU A 146 7.20 0.09 -18.97
C LEU A 146 5.72 0.43 -19.15
N VAL A 147 5.11 0.17 -20.30
CA VAL A 147 3.66 0.38 -20.49
C VAL A 147 2.87 -0.42 -19.44
N ILE A 148 3.21 -1.70 -19.25
CA ILE A 148 2.55 -2.55 -18.26
C ILE A 148 2.78 -2.00 -16.85
N TYR A 149 4.02 -1.62 -16.51
CA TYR A 149 4.35 -0.98 -15.24
C TYR A 149 3.46 0.23 -15.00
N SER A 150 3.39 1.17 -15.94
CA SER A 150 2.65 2.43 -15.81
C SER A 150 1.15 2.22 -15.70
N LEU A 151 0.62 1.17 -16.36
CA LEU A 151 -0.77 0.78 -16.23
C LEU A 151 -1.12 0.33 -14.81
N PHE A 152 -0.22 -0.31 -14.06
CA PHE A 152 -0.50 -0.72 -12.67
C PHE A 152 -0.09 0.35 -11.65
N ASP A 153 1.00 1.07 -11.91
CA ASP A 153 1.56 2.10 -11.03
C ASP A 153 0.60 3.30 -10.90
N GLY A 154 -0.05 3.70 -12.00
CA GLY A 154 -0.99 4.82 -12.02
C GLY A 154 -2.18 4.68 -11.05
N GLY A 155 -2.55 3.45 -10.68
CA GLY A 155 -3.61 3.18 -9.71
C GLY A 155 -3.18 3.19 -8.25
N VAL A 156 -1.88 3.08 -7.93
CA VAL A 156 -1.44 2.84 -6.54
C VAL A 156 -1.67 4.06 -5.64
N LEU A 157 -1.31 5.25 -6.13
CA LEU A 157 -1.47 6.54 -5.41
C LEU A 157 -2.94 6.91 -5.13
N PRO A 158 -3.86 6.97 -6.12
CA PRO A 158 -5.25 7.35 -5.85
C PRO A 158 -5.95 6.37 -4.90
N LEU A 159 -5.63 5.07 -4.99
CA LEU A 159 -6.19 4.07 -4.08
C LEU A 159 -5.69 4.26 -2.64
N LEU A 160 -4.43 4.63 -2.47
CA LEU A 160 -3.85 4.92 -1.16
C LEU A 160 -4.50 6.17 -0.55
N ASP A 161 -4.68 7.22 -1.34
CA ASP A 161 -5.30 8.47 -0.90
C ASP A 161 -6.76 8.25 -0.50
N ASN A 162 -7.53 7.54 -1.32
CA ASN A 162 -8.91 7.15 -0.97
C ASN A 162 -8.97 6.37 0.34
N LEU A 163 -8.04 5.44 0.55
CA LEU A 163 -7.94 4.69 1.79
C LEU A 163 -7.66 5.61 2.98
N THR A 164 -6.73 6.56 2.86
CA THR A 164 -6.45 7.53 3.94
C THR A 164 -7.65 8.41 4.26
N MET A 165 -8.41 8.85 3.25
CA MET A 165 -9.62 9.66 3.43
C MET A 165 -10.71 8.92 4.19
N ILE A 166 -10.97 7.65 3.85
CA ILE A 166 -11.91 6.80 4.59
C ILE A 166 -11.52 6.72 6.07
N TYR A 167 -10.23 6.58 6.36
CA TYR A 167 -9.76 6.51 7.75
C TYR A 167 -9.93 7.82 8.51
N LEU A 168 -9.65 8.97 7.88
CA LEU A 168 -9.85 10.27 8.51
C LEU A 168 -11.33 10.52 8.82
N LEU A 169 -12.23 10.14 7.90
CA LEU A 169 -13.68 10.27 8.09
C LEU A 169 -14.19 9.41 9.26
N ILE A 170 -13.73 8.16 9.39
CA ILE A 170 -14.12 7.29 10.51
C ILE A 170 -13.62 7.87 11.84
N ASN A 171 -12.38 8.35 11.88
CA ASN A 171 -11.80 8.94 13.09
C ASN A 171 -12.59 10.20 13.53
N TYR A 172 -12.92 11.08 12.58
CA TYR A 172 -13.71 12.28 12.86
C TYR A 172 -15.11 11.95 13.42
N ARG A 173 -15.82 10.97 12.84
CA ARG A 173 -17.15 10.55 13.36
C ARG A 173 -17.08 9.95 14.76
N CYS A 174 -16.03 9.19 15.07
CA CYS A 174 -15.86 8.56 16.38
C CYS A 174 -15.53 9.57 17.49
N PHE A 175 -14.97 10.73 17.14
CA PHE A 175 -14.65 11.80 18.09
C PHE A 175 -15.83 12.75 18.35
N LYS A 176 -16.83 12.76 17.46
CA LYS A 176 -18.03 13.62 17.55
C LYS A 176 -19.21 12.94 18.24
N SER A 177 -19.19 11.61 18.41
CA SER A 177 -20.20 10.83 19.13
C SER A 177 -19.81 10.60 20.58
#